data_AF-A0A2E8Q2J1-F1
#
_entry.id   AF-A0A2E8Q2J1-F1
#
_cell.length_a   1.000
_cell.length_b   1.000
_cell.length_c   1.000
_cell.angle_alpha   90.00
_cell.angle_beta   90.00
_cell.angle_gamma   90.00
#
_symmetry.space_group_name_H-M   'P 1'
#
loop_
_entity.id
_entity.type
_entity.pdbx_description
1 polymer ?
#
loop_
_entity_poly.entity_id
_entity_poly.type
_entity_poly.pdbx_seq_one_letter_code
_entity_poly.pdbx_strand_id
1 'polypeptide(L)'
;MVVDKIGGVGPGYGPKKSEPQVRNEAPAKSGDKVTISEEASRAASVARIQKLAHTEETSRSQRLDEIREKLARGDYNEITDEVAQSIADRIADSFLG
;
A
#
# COMPACT_ATOMS: atom_id res chain seq x y z
N MET A 1 -22.77 -64.44 39.95
CA MET A 1 -23.05 -64.15 38.53
C MET A 1 -23.33 -62.66 38.43
N VAL A 2 -22.26 -61.90 38.18
CA VAL A 2 -21.96 -61.15 36.94
C VAL A 2 -22.91 -59.96 36.76
N VAL A 3 -22.35 -58.77 36.94
CA VAL A 3 -22.97 -57.48 36.63
C VAL A 3 -22.86 -57.27 35.14
N ASP A 4 -23.97 -57.16 34.43
CA ASP A 4 -23.96 -56.64 33.06
C ASP A 4 -24.59 -55.24 33.03
N LYS A 5 -23.70 -54.25 33.02
CA LYS A 5 -24.01 -52.88 32.62
C LYS A 5 -24.39 -52.89 31.15
N ILE A 6 -25.67 -52.71 30.83
CA ILE A 6 -26.13 -52.54 29.46
C ILE A 6 -26.84 -51.20 29.35
N GLY A 7 -26.07 -50.19 28.93
CA GLY A 7 -26.55 -48.87 28.53
C GLY A 7 -25.55 -48.33 27.52
N GLY A 8 -25.90 -48.47 26.24
CA GLY A 8 -24.98 -48.42 25.11
C GLY A 8 -24.15 -47.15 24.99
N VAL A 9 -22.87 -47.36 24.65
CA VAL A 9 -22.00 -46.37 24.02
C VAL A 9 -22.44 -46.22 22.56
N GLY A 10 -23.34 -45.28 22.33
CA GLY A 10 -23.70 -44.77 21.00
C GLY A 10 -23.36 -43.28 20.90
N PRO A 11 -22.96 -42.78 19.72
CA PRO A 11 -22.58 -41.38 19.55
C PRO A 11 -23.83 -40.50 19.61
N GLY A 12 -24.22 -40.11 20.83
CA GLY A 12 -25.45 -39.35 21.05
C GLY A 12 -25.95 -39.26 22.49
N TYR A 13 -25.40 -40.05 23.42
CA TYR A 13 -25.72 -39.94 24.84
C TYR A 13 -24.68 -39.08 25.59
N GLY A 14 -25.02 -37.81 25.74
CA GLY A 14 -24.30 -36.83 26.56
C GLY A 14 -24.94 -35.45 26.39
N PRO A 15 -24.99 -34.59 27.43
CA PRO A 15 -25.57 -33.26 27.30
C PRO A 15 -24.82 -32.48 26.21
N LYS A 16 -25.54 -32.03 25.19
CA LYS A 16 -24.97 -31.24 24.09
C LYS A 16 -24.42 -29.93 24.66
N LYS A 17 -23.12 -29.68 24.47
CA LYS A 17 -22.51 -28.39 24.80
C LYS A 17 -23.26 -27.29 24.04
N SER A 18 -23.64 -26.22 24.71
CA SER A 18 -24.25 -25.05 24.07
C SER A 18 -23.29 -24.51 23.01
N GLU A 19 -23.76 -24.40 21.77
CA GLU A 19 -23.04 -23.70 20.72
C GLU A 19 -22.76 -22.26 21.17
N PRO A 20 -21.55 -21.73 20.97
CA PRO A 20 -21.30 -20.32 21.23
C PRO A 20 -22.17 -19.54 20.25
N GLN A 21 -23.04 -18.66 20.77
CA GLN A 21 -23.75 -17.70 19.94
C GLN A 21 -22.71 -16.97 19.08
N VAL A 22 -22.85 -17.10 17.77
CA VAL A 22 -22.15 -16.24 16.81
C VAL A 22 -22.51 -14.82 17.22
N ARG A 23 -21.54 -14.09 17.78
CA ARG A 23 -21.67 -12.65 17.90
C ARG A 23 -21.88 -12.17 16.48
N ASN A 24 -23.05 -11.63 16.19
CA ASN A 24 -23.23 -10.82 15.00
C ASN A 24 -22.21 -9.69 15.13
N GLU A 25 -21.08 -9.83 14.44
CA GLU A 25 -20.19 -8.71 14.21
C GLU A 25 -21.07 -7.61 13.63
N ALA A 26 -21.11 -6.46 14.30
CA ALA A 26 -21.77 -5.29 13.76
C ALA A 26 -21.27 -5.12 12.31
N PRO A 27 -22.15 -4.83 11.32
CA PRO A 27 -21.71 -4.68 9.95
C PRO A 27 -20.57 -3.66 9.97
N ALA A 28 -19.39 -4.09 9.47
CA ALA A 28 -18.27 -3.20 9.27
C ALA A 28 -18.82 -1.95 8.59
N LYS A 29 -18.60 -0.78 9.22
CA LYS A 29 -19.04 0.51 8.67
C LYS A 29 -18.75 0.48 7.18
N SER A 30 -19.79 0.64 6.36
CA SER A 30 -19.64 0.70 4.91
C SER A 30 -18.73 1.88 4.61
N GLY A 31 -17.44 1.62 4.49
CA GLY A 31 -16.48 2.60 4.03
C GLY A 31 -16.89 3.00 2.61
N ASP A 32 -16.81 4.28 2.32
CA ASP A 32 -17.06 4.81 0.99
C ASP A 32 -16.16 4.06 0.00
N LYS A 33 -16.77 3.21 -0.83
CA LYS A 33 -16.05 2.42 -1.83
C LYS A 33 -15.97 3.24 -3.10
N VAL A 34 -14.83 3.89 -3.32
CA VAL A 34 -14.55 4.53 -4.61
C VAL A 34 -14.15 3.45 -5.61
N THR A 35 -15.11 2.98 -6.40
CA THR A 35 -14.83 2.11 -7.55
C THR A 35 -14.33 2.98 -8.71
N ILE A 36 -13.01 3.02 -8.89
CA ILE A 36 -12.39 3.60 -10.08
C ILE A 36 -12.78 2.72 -11.28
N SER A 37 -13.43 3.30 -12.28
CA SER A 37 -13.75 2.59 -13.52
C SER A 37 -12.47 2.07 -14.18
N GLU A 38 -12.50 0.86 -14.72
CA GLU A 38 -11.37 0.26 -15.43
C GLU A 38 -10.88 1.16 -16.58
N GLU A 39 -11.80 1.89 -17.20
CA GLU A 39 -11.51 2.89 -18.22
C GLU A 39 -10.72 4.09 -17.69
N ALA A 40 -11.02 4.57 -16.48
CA ALA A 40 -10.28 5.66 -15.84
C ALA A 40 -8.85 5.23 -15.47
N SER A 41 -8.68 3.99 -15.00
CA SER A 41 -7.37 3.41 -14.72
C SER A 41 -6.52 3.28 -15.99
N ARG A 42 -7.14 2.80 -17.09
CA ARG A 42 -6.50 2.74 -18.42
C ARG A 42 -6.17 4.13 -18.97
N ALA A 43 -7.06 5.11 -18.82
CA ALA A 43 -6.80 6.48 -19.25
C ALA A 43 -5.63 7.11 -18.47
N ALA A 44 -5.56 6.90 -17.15
CA ALA A 44 -4.47 7.38 -16.32
C ALA A 44 -3.12 6.74 -16.67
N SER A 45 -3.11 5.43 -16.98
CA SER A 45 -1.88 4.75 -17.39
C SER A 45 -1.39 5.23 -18.75
N VAL A 46 -2.28 5.41 -19.72
CA VAL A 46 -1.96 5.97 -21.04
C VAL A 46 -1.44 7.39 -20.91
N ALA A 47 -2.10 8.25 -20.12
CA ALA A 47 -1.66 9.62 -19.89
C ALA A 47 -0.26 9.68 -19.24
N ARG A 48 0.03 8.76 -18.30
CA ARG A 48 1.36 8.66 -17.69
C ARG A 48 2.43 8.27 -18.70
N ILE A 49 2.14 7.28 -19.56
CA ILE A 49 3.06 6.83 -20.61
C ILE A 49 3.28 7.92 -21.66
N GLN A 50 2.22 8.61 -22.08
CA GLN A 50 2.33 9.74 -23.01
C GLN A 50 3.18 10.87 -22.43
N LYS A 51 3.00 11.21 -21.14
CA LYS A 51 3.82 12.21 -20.45
C LYS A 51 5.29 11.80 -20.40
N LEU A 52 5.58 10.53 -20.12
CA LEU A 52 6.94 9.98 -20.13
C LEU A 52 7.56 10.00 -21.54
N ALA A 53 6.78 9.71 -22.58
CA ALA A 53 7.23 9.73 -23.97
C ALA A 53 7.42 11.16 -24.51
N HIS A 54 6.64 12.13 -24.03
CA HIS A 54 6.76 13.55 -24.40
C HIS A 54 7.76 14.34 -23.57
N THR A 55 8.25 13.82 -22.44
CA THR A 55 9.46 14.36 -21.83
C THR A 55 10.64 14.07 -22.76
N GLU A 56 11.01 15.06 -23.58
CA GLU A 56 12.14 14.96 -24.50
C GLU A 56 13.39 14.44 -23.77
N GLU A 57 13.91 13.29 -24.21
CA GLU A 57 15.13 12.67 -23.67
C GLU A 57 16.31 13.64 -23.68
N THR A 58 16.34 14.57 -24.65
CA THR A 58 17.32 15.65 -24.77
C THR A 58 17.39 16.51 -23.52
N SER A 59 16.25 16.80 -22.89
CA SER A 59 16.22 17.60 -21.66
C SER A 59 16.80 16.83 -20.47
N ARG A 60 16.65 15.50 -20.46
CA ARG A 60 17.16 14.65 -19.39
C ARG A 60 18.67 14.47 -19.52
N SER A 61 19.19 14.20 -20.71
CA SER A 61 20.64 14.04 -20.93
C SER A 61 21.40 15.33 -20.62
N GLN A 62 20.92 16.47 -21.11
CA GLN A 62 21.53 17.78 -20.82
C GLN A 62 21.55 18.07 -19.31
N ARG A 63 20.44 17.84 -18.60
CA ARG A 63 20.39 17.99 -17.14
C ARG A 63 21.36 17.07 -16.42
N LEU A 64 21.52 15.83 -16.89
CA LEU A 64 22.47 14.89 -16.27
C LEU A 64 23.91 15.36 -16.46
N ASP A 65 24.26 15.91 -17.62
CA ASP A 65 25.60 16.41 -17.89
C ASP A 65 25.89 17.68 -17.06
N GLU A 66 24.94 18.60 -16.93
CA GLU A 66 25.05 19.75 -16.03
C GLU A 66 25.24 19.35 -14.56
N ILE A 67 24.50 18.34 -14.09
CA ILE A 67 24.61 17.83 -12.72
C ILE A 67 25.97 17.17 -12.50
N ARG A 68 26.46 16.40 -13.48
CA ARG A 68 27.80 15.78 -13.42
C ARG A 68 28.89 16.83 -13.32
N GLU A 69 28.78 17.92 -14.07
CA GLU A 69 29.75 19.02 -14.01
C GLU A 69 29.74 19.71 -12.64
N LYS A 70 28.56 20.01 -12.08
CA LYS A 70 28.41 20.57 -10.73
C LYS A 70 28.98 19.67 -9.64
N LEU A 71 28.75 18.35 -9.74
CA LEU A 71 29.36 17.35 -8.85
C LEU A 71 30.89 17.34 -8.96
N ALA A 72 31.43 17.40 -10.18
CA ALA A 72 32.88 17.43 -10.40
C ALA A 72 33.56 18.69 -9.85
N ARG A 73 32.86 19.84 -9.88
CA ARG A 73 33.33 21.09 -9.27
C ARG A 73 33.25 21.10 -7.74
N GLY A 74 32.56 20.12 -7.15
CA GLY A 74 32.37 20.05 -5.71
C GLY A 74 31.26 20.94 -5.18
N ASP A 75 30.37 21.44 -6.05
CA ASP A 75 29.25 22.34 -5.68
C ASP A 75 28.26 21.67 -4.69
N TYR A 76 28.35 20.35 -4.50
CA TYR A 76 27.53 19.55 -3.58
C TYR A 76 28.32 18.92 -2.42
N ASN A 77 29.60 19.28 -2.22
CA ASN A 77 30.43 18.68 -1.17
C ASN A 77 30.02 19.13 0.24
N GLU A 78 29.46 20.33 0.36
CA GLU A 78 28.97 20.87 1.62
C GLU A 78 27.46 21.10 1.48
N ILE A 79 26.68 20.45 2.35
CA ILE A 79 25.24 20.68 2.42
C ILE A 79 25.05 21.93 3.27
N THR A 80 24.75 23.05 2.63
CA THR A 80 24.32 24.27 3.33
C THR A 80 22.90 24.08 3.88
N ASP A 81 22.56 24.83 4.92
CA ASP A 81 21.23 24.76 5.55
C ASP A 81 20.09 25.04 4.55
N GLU A 82 20.34 25.89 3.56
CA GLU A 82 19.42 26.21 2.47
C GLU A 82 19.15 24.99 1.56
N VAL A 83 20.20 24.22 1.25
CA VAL A 83 20.08 22.98 0.48
C VAL A 83 19.35 21.92 1.31
N ALA A 84 19.68 21.79 2.59
CA ALA A 84 19.01 20.87 3.50
C ALA A 84 17.49 21.15 3.61
N GLN A 85 17.11 22.43 3.73
CA GLN A 85 15.71 22.84 3.75
C GLN A 85 15.01 22.50 2.44
N SER A 86 15.64 22.79 1.29
CA SER A 86 15.06 22.45 -0.03
C SER A 86 14.86 20.93 -0.23
N ILE A 87 15.73 20.11 0.37
CA ILE A 87 15.59 18.65 0.34
C ILE A 87 14.41 18.23 1.23
N ALA A 88 14.31 18.80 2.44
CA ALA A 88 13.21 18.52 3.35
C ALA A 88 11.84 18.88 2.74
N ASP A 89 11.74 20.05 2.10
CA ASP A 89 10.51 20.49 1.43
C ASP A 89 10.14 19.54 0.28
N ARG A 90 11.11 19.10 -0.55
CA ARG A 90 10.84 18.12 -1.62
C ARG A 90 10.40 16.76 -1.08
N ILE A 91 10.98 16.32 0.03
CA ILE A 91 10.57 15.07 0.68
C ILE A 91 9.13 15.24 1.19
N ALA A 92 8.82 16.35 1.86
CA ALA A 92 7.48 16.66 2.33
C ALA A 92 6.47 16.69 1.16
N ASP A 93 6.74 17.42 0.08
CA ASP A 93 5.85 17.46 -1.10
C ASP A 93 5.64 16.05 -1.70
N SER A 94 6.68 15.21 -1.67
CA SER A 94 6.60 13.87 -2.28
C SER A 94 5.81 12.85 -1.46
N PHE A 95 5.74 13.00 -0.13
CA PHE A 95 5.14 12.03 0.79
C PHE A 95 3.91 12.55 1.54
N LEU A 96 3.82 13.85 1.76
CA LEU A 96 2.81 14.51 2.59
C LEU A 96 1.82 15.35 1.77
N GLY A 97 2.23 15.85 0.60
CA GLY A 97 1.37 16.55 -0.36
C GLY A 97 1.21 18.03 -0.08
#